data_AF-A0A2G7FY47-F1
#
_entry.id   AF-A0A2G7FY47-F1
#
_cell.length_a   1.000
_cell.length_b   1.000
_cell.length_c   1.000
_cell.angle_alpha   90.00
_cell.angle_beta   90.00
_cell.angle_gamma   90.00
#
_symmetry.space_group_name_H-M   'P 1'
#
loop_
_entity.id
_entity.type
_entity.pdbx_description
1 polymer ?
#
loop_
_entity_poly.entity_id
_entity_poly.type
_entity_poly.pdbx_seq_one_letter_code
_entity_poly.pdbx_strand_id
1 'polypeptide(L)'
;MKTVHPNLEKKHKKRAAKPEDLEDLRRNPWAMALATPPRMCSATGTRTPRAFLSDWGMLKRPGSGGLWFMPIGLLRDEVAAAAAKNKSLRHGDPKALPVAFMDKSIRHLAIRLVDRLPLLKRMNSLLASHVYGTRSPVARLFPYRWKHPHGPFTIKEEKQIIWREDMPDFVLSRMRADVVKKLKKACNKYKRLDATNRVWTAIDLNEYSEAAILEELKRVKPFTRMECGAVLVMGTLINSQTGAIEPVSQDKATFNAVGTLPEYLALPHLPSKVPVFELAQLFSEKELEEIRGYDSRFQSPALYFRPNDTITVNAMLSLWKLKGFLRHDSAGETPGDNDGSQP
;
A
#
# COMPACT_ATOMS: atom_id res chain seq x y z
N MET A 1 43.17 -13.12 31.36
CA MET A 1 43.27 -13.10 29.88
C MET A 1 41.98 -13.68 29.32
N LYS A 2 41.19 -12.90 28.57
CA LYS A 2 39.97 -13.40 27.91
C LYS A 2 40.36 -14.02 26.58
N THR A 3 40.29 -15.34 26.49
CA THR A 3 40.47 -16.10 25.25
C THR A 3 39.30 -15.79 24.31
N VAL A 4 39.55 -14.94 23.32
CA VAL A 4 38.64 -14.71 22.20
C VAL A 4 38.63 -15.98 21.35
N HIS A 5 37.45 -16.50 21.02
CA HIS A 5 37.28 -17.70 20.20
C HIS A 5 38.13 -17.61 18.90
N PRO A 6 38.90 -18.64 18.54
CA PRO A 6 39.91 -18.60 17.46
C PRO A 6 39.35 -18.38 16.04
N ASN A 7 38.02 -18.35 15.86
CA ASN A 7 37.37 -18.14 14.56
C ASN A 7 36.90 -16.70 14.32
N LEU A 8 37.19 -15.73 15.20
CA LEU A 8 36.77 -14.33 15.01
C LEU A 8 37.75 -13.48 14.17
N GLU A 9 38.94 -13.99 13.85
CA GLU A 9 40.01 -13.19 13.21
C GLU A 9 39.93 -13.07 11.70
N LYS A 10 39.06 -13.81 11.01
CA LYS A 10 38.86 -13.64 9.55
C LYS A 10 37.51 -13.04 9.24
N LYS A 11 37.23 -11.84 9.77
CA LYS A 11 36.20 -10.97 9.18
C LYS A 11 36.70 -10.59 7.78
N HIS A 12 36.31 -11.35 6.76
CA HIS A 12 36.46 -10.95 5.37
C HIS A 12 35.98 -9.49 5.28
N LYS A 13 36.92 -8.57 4.99
CA LYS A 13 36.57 -7.16 4.79
C LYS A 13 35.52 -7.15 3.70
N LYS A 14 34.28 -6.81 4.07
CA LYS A 14 33.19 -6.68 3.10
C LYS A 14 33.67 -5.67 2.07
N ARG A 15 33.71 -6.10 0.81
CA ARG A 15 34.08 -5.25 -0.32
C ARG A 15 33.22 -3.97 -0.25
N ALA A 16 33.83 -2.82 -0.50
CA ALA A 16 33.07 -1.58 -0.66
C ALA A 16 32.07 -1.74 -1.81
N ALA A 17 30.83 -1.30 -1.58
CA ALA A 17 29.79 -1.34 -2.59
C ALA A 17 30.20 -0.48 -3.79
N LYS A 18 30.10 -1.05 -4.98
CA LYS A 18 30.24 -0.31 -6.23
C LYS A 18 29.00 0.54 -6.51
N PRO A 19 29.10 1.60 -7.33
CA PRO A 19 27.94 2.33 -7.82
C PRO A 19 26.89 1.45 -8.51
N GLU A 20 27.35 0.42 -9.24
CA GLU A 20 26.53 -0.61 -9.89
C GLU A 20 25.65 -1.36 -8.86
N ASP A 21 26.25 -1.83 -7.77
CA ASP A 21 25.54 -2.55 -6.69
C ASP A 21 24.43 -1.68 -6.08
N LEU A 22 24.68 -0.38 -5.93
CA LEU A 22 23.69 0.56 -5.41
C LEU A 22 22.55 0.80 -6.40
N GLU A 23 22.84 0.83 -7.69
CA GLU A 23 21.82 1.00 -8.73
C GLU A 23 20.91 -0.23 -8.82
N ASP A 24 21.47 -1.43 -8.70
CA ASP A 24 20.68 -2.67 -8.66
C ASP A 24 19.75 -2.72 -7.46
N LEU A 25 20.25 -2.33 -6.28
CA LEU A 25 19.43 -2.21 -5.06
C LEU A 25 18.31 -1.17 -5.24
N ARG A 26 18.60 0.00 -5.85
CA ARG A 26 17.60 1.05 -6.07
C ARG A 26 16.44 0.62 -6.94
N ARG A 27 16.68 -0.31 -7.86
CA ARG A 27 15.65 -0.81 -8.77
C ARG A 27 14.93 -2.04 -8.20
N ASN A 28 15.41 -2.64 -7.11
CA ASN A 28 14.76 -3.77 -6.44
C ASN A 28 13.80 -3.24 -5.35
N PRO A 29 12.47 -3.34 -5.55
CA PRO A 29 11.50 -2.79 -4.60
C PRO A 29 11.62 -3.43 -3.22
N TRP A 30 11.85 -4.73 -3.15
CA TRP A 30 11.94 -5.47 -1.88
C TRP A 30 13.16 -5.04 -1.08
N ALA A 31 14.32 -4.92 -1.75
CA ALA A 31 15.53 -4.40 -1.14
C ALA A 31 15.32 -2.96 -0.65
N MET A 32 14.67 -2.10 -1.44
CA MET A 32 14.36 -0.73 -1.06
C MET A 32 13.45 -0.65 0.17
N ALA A 33 12.43 -1.50 0.27
CA ALA A 33 11.56 -1.56 1.44
C ALA A 33 12.32 -2.01 2.70
N LEU A 34 13.10 -3.09 2.58
CA LEU A 34 13.87 -3.66 3.69
C LEU A 34 15.02 -2.76 4.15
N ALA A 35 15.62 -2.00 3.24
CA ALA A 35 16.69 -1.05 3.56
C ALA A 35 16.18 0.19 4.32
N THR A 36 14.86 0.40 4.40
CA THR A 36 14.34 1.52 5.20
C THR A 36 14.63 1.30 6.69
N PRO A 37 15.00 2.36 7.45
CA PRO A 37 15.33 2.22 8.86
C PRO A 37 14.18 1.58 9.65
N PRO A 38 14.47 0.58 10.51
CA PRO A 38 13.46 0.02 11.42
C PRO A 38 12.86 1.09 12.33
N ARG A 39 11.55 1.03 12.53
CA ARG A 39 10.78 1.91 13.40
C ARG A 39 9.75 1.11 14.18
N MET A 40 9.36 1.66 15.33
CA MET A 40 8.35 1.05 16.20
C MET A 40 6.96 1.57 15.84
N CYS A 41 5.98 0.65 15.79
CA CYS A 41 4.57 0.96 15.72
C CYS A 41 4.07 1.50 17.06
N SER A 42 3.40 2.65 17.06
CA SER A 42 2.87 3.27 18.29
C SER A 42 1.66 2.56 18.88
N ALA A 43 0.93 1.77 18.10
CA ALA A 43 -0.22 1.00 18.59
C ALA A 43 0.18 -0.40 19.09
N THR A 44 1.11 -1.08 18.42
CA THR A 44 1.43 -2.50 18.69
C THR A 44 2.82 -2.73 19.29
N GLY A 45 3.70 -1.72 19.31
CA GLY A 45 5.10 -1.87 19.75
C GLY A 45 5.99 -2.66 18.76
N THR A 46 5.44 -3.22 17.69
CA THR A 46 6.18 -3.99 16.68
C THR A 46 7.26 -3.12 16.01
N ARG A 47 8.48 -3.66 15.88
CA ARG A 47 9.58 -3.02 15.15
C ARG A 47 9.71 -3.61 13.75
N THR A 48 9.56 -2.77 12.73
CA THR A 48 9.62 -3.18 11.32
C THR A 48 10.21 -2.05 10.46
N PRO A 49 10.79 -2.33 9.28
CA PRO A 49 11.22 -1.29 8.36
C PRO A 49 10.11 -0.25 8.09
N ARG A 50 10.49 1.03 8.01
CA ARG A 50 9.54 2.16 7.83
C ARG A 50 8.61 1.97 6.64
N ALA A 51 9.03 1.29 5.58
CA ALA A 51 8.20 1.02 4.40
C ALA A 51 6.88 0.31 4.73
N PHE A 52 6.84 -0.48 5.80
CA PHE A 52 5.66 -1.25 6.26
C PHE A 52 4.81 -0.50 7.30
N LEU A 53 5.09 0.79 7.50
CA LEU A 53 4.35 1.65 8.41
C LEU A 53 3.75 2.84 7.65
N SER A 54 2.61 3.32 8.09
CA SER A 54 2.05 4.61 7.69
C SER A 54 2.47 5.70 8.68
N ASP A 55 2.73 6.89 8.16
CA ASP A 55 2.93 8.08 8.98
C ASP A 55 1.56 8.71 9.28
N TRP A 56 1.25 8.91 10.56
CA TRP A 56 0.01 9.52 11.06
C TRP A 56 0.29 10.78 11.85
N GLY A 57 -0.55 11.80 11.72
CA GLY A 57 -0.36 13.09 12.37
C GLY A 57 -1.60 13.97 12.33
N MET A 58 -1.46 15.20 12.83
CA MET A 58 -2.58 16.14 12.97
C MET A 58 -2.80 17.00 11.73
N LEU A 59 -4.07 17.20 11.38
CA LEU A 59 -4.55 18.19 10.42
C LEU A 59 -5.60 19.08 11.09
N LYS A 60 -5.53 20.39 10.90
CA LYS A 60 -6.60 21.28 11.37
C LYS A 60 -7.88 21.00 10.59
N ARG A 61 -9.02 20.89 11.28
CA ARG A 61 -10.32 20.77 10.62
C ARG A 61 -10.72 22.12 10.01
N PRO A 62 -11.20 22.16 8.75
CA PRO A 62 -11.75 23.39 8.15
C PRO A 62 -12.93 23.89 8.98
N GLY A 63 -12.95 25.18 9.32
CA GLY A 63 -14.08 25.81 10.00
C GLY A 63 -14.31 25.39 11.46
N SER A 64 -13.44 24.59 12.07
CA SER A 64 -13.54 24.26 13.49
C SER A 64 -12.17 24.31 14.18
N GLY A 65 -12.15 24.54 15.50
CA GLY A 65 -10.92 24.48 16.30
C GLY A 65 -10.39 23.07 16.55
N GLY A 66 -10.95 22.04 15.90
CA GLY A 66 -10.62 20.63 16.14
C GLY A 66 -9.40 20.16 15.35
N LEU A 67 -8.71 19.15 15.87
CA LEU A 67 -7.55 18.53 15.22
C LEU A 67 -7.93 17.12 14.76
N TRP A 68 -7.92 16.88 13.45
CA TRP A 68 -8.08 15.54 12.89
C TRP A 68 -6.77 14.77 12.95
N PHE A 69 -6.81 13.57 13.51
CA PHE A 69 -5.68 12.65 13.47
C PHE A 69 -5.81 11.71 12.26
N MET A 70 -4.90 11.84 11.29
CA MET A 70 -5.08 11.31 9.92
C MET A 70 -3.81 10.61 9.40
N PRO A 71 -3.94 9.73 8.38
CA PRO A 71 -2.80 9.10 7.68
C PRO A 71 -2.08 10.10 6.76
N ILE A 72 -1.33 11.03 7.35
CA ILE A 72 -0.68 12.15 6.64
C ILE A 72 0.27 11.70 5.51
N GLY A 73 0.79 10.48 5.58
CA GLY A 73 1.59 9.87 4.50
C GLY A 73 0.83 9.71 3.18
N LEU A 74 -0.48 9.41 3.25
CA LEU A 74 -1.36 9.26 2.08
C LEU A 74 -1.95 10.59 1.59
N LEU A 75 -1.96 11.61 2.45
CA LEU A 75 -2.60 12.91 2.18
C LEU A 75 -1.61 14.00 1.73
N ARG A 76 -0.34 13.65 1.49
CA ARG A 76 0.71 14.65 1.20
C ARG A 76 0.38 15.55 0.02
N ASP A 77 -0.17 14.98 -1.05
CA ASP A 77 -0.50 15.73 -2.26
C ASP A 77 -1.67 16.71 -2.03
N GLU A 78 -2.69 16.27 -1.28
CA GLU A 78 -3.84 17.11 -0.93
C GLU A 78 -3.45 18.24 0.01
N VAL A 79 -2.63 17.93 1.03
CA VAL A 79 -2.10 18.93 1.96
C VAL A 79 -1.21 19.93 1.22
N ALA A 80 -0.40 19.49 0.26
CA ALA A 80 0.42 20.36 -0.57
C ALA A 80 -0.43 21.24 -1.50
N ALA A 81 -1.45 20.67 -2.14
CA ALA A 81 -2.39 21.41 -2.99
C ALA A 81 -3.19 22.45 -2.20
N ALA A 82 -3.67 22.09 -1.00
CA ALA A 82 -4.32 23.00 -0.07
C ALA A 82 -3.39 24.14 0.36
N ALA A 83 -2.12 23.84 0.65
CA ALA A 83 -1.12 24.84 0.99
C ALA A 83 -0.88 25.84 -0.16
N ALA A 84 -0.84 25.36 -1.41
CA ALA A 84 -0.69 26.20 -2.59
C ALA A 84 -1.92 27.11 -2.79
N LYS A 85 -3.14 26.55 -2.69
CA LYS A 85 -4.39 27.32 -2.77
C LYS A 85 -4.49 28.40 -1.69
N ASN A 86 -4.04 28.12 -0.47
CA ASN A 86 -4.03 29.10 0.61
C ASN A 86 -3.00 30.23 0.38
N LYS A 87 -1.88 29.96 -0.30
CA LYS A 87 -0.93 31.01 -0.69
C LYS A 87 -1.54 31.95 -1.74
N SER A 88 -2.29 31.41 -2.70
CA SER A 88 -2.99 32.25 -3.70
C SER A 88 -4.15 33.04 -3.08
N LEU A 89 -4.90 32.46 -2.13
CA LEU A 89 -6.00 33.13 -1.42
C LEU A 89 -5.53 34.25 -0.46
N ARG A 90 -4.30 34.20 0.06
CA ARG A 90 -3.74 35.33 0.83
C ARG A 90 -3.55 36.61 0.01
N HIS A 91 -3.64 36.53 -1.32
CA HIS A 91 -3.66 37.68 -2.23
C HIS A 91 -5.06 38.02 -2.76
N GLY A 92 -6.11 37.30 -2.37
CA GLY A 92 -7.47 37.54 -2.86
C GLY A 92 -8.55 36.95 -1.94
N ASP A 93 -9.39 37.85 -1.45
CA ASP A 93 -10.70 37.64 -0.82
C ASP A 93 -10.74 37.06 0.64
N PRO A 94 -11.13 37.85 1.66
CA PRO A 94 -11.12 37.45 3.07
C PRO A 94 -12.21 36.43 3.49
N LYS A 95 -13.06 35.95 2.57
CA LYS A 95 -14.19 35.03 2.87
C LYS A 95 -13.95 33.55 2.54
N ALA A 96 -12.79 33.17 2.00
CA ALA A 96 -12.53 31.77 1.69
C ALA A 96 -12.28 30.92 2.96
N LEU A 97 -13.09 29.88 3.16
CA LEU A 97 -12.92 28.92 4.25
C LEU A 97 -11.55 28.21 4.13
N PRO A 98 -10.71 28.22 5.18
CA PRO A 98 -9.38 27.63 5.11
C PRO A 98 -9.47 26.10 4.98
N VAL A 99 -8.84 25.56 3.94
CA VAL A 99 -8.67 24.11 3.75
C VAL A 99 -7.74 23.54 4.82
N ALA A 100 -8.00 22.30 5.23
CA ALA A 100 -7.26 21.58 6.27
C ALA A 100 -5.75 21.68 6.05
N PHE A 101 -5.03 22.29 6.98
CA PHE A 101 -3.59 22.51 6.85
C PHE A 101 -2.87 22.17 8.15
N MET A 102 -1.65 21.67 8.03
CA MET A 102 -0.82 21.38 9.20
C MET A 102 -0.30 22.65 9.85
N ASP A 103 -0.50 22.77 11.17
CA ASP A 103 0.21 23.80 11.93
C ASP A 103 1.72 23.64 11.79
N LYS A 104 2.46 24.74 11.61
CA LYS A 104 3.93 24.72 11.55
C LYS A 104 4.53 24.10 12.81
N SER A 105 3.92 24.33 13.97
CA SER A 105 4.39 23.79 15.26
C SER A 105 4.20 22.27 15.38
N ILE A 106 3.19 21.69 14.72
CA ILE A 106 2.79 20.27 14.91
C ILE A 106 3.22 19.38 13.73
N ARG A 107 3.72 19.96 12.63
CA ARG A 107 4.15 19.22 11.41
C ARG A 107 5.12 18.06 11.64
N HIS A 108 6.00 18.19 12.61
CA HIS A 108 7.03 17.20 12.90
C HIS A 108 6.51 16.08 13.82
N LEU A 109 5.32 16.24 14.41
CA LEU A 109 4.68 15.27 15.27
C LEU A 109 3.93 14.25 14.41
N ALA A 110 4.65 13.20 14.02
CA ALA A 110 4.07 12.03 13.38
C ALA A 110 4.38 10.75 14.17
N ILE A 111 3.36 9.92 14.38
CA ILE A 111 3.54 8.55 14.86
C ILE A 111 3.43 7.58 13.69
N ARG A 112 3.83 6.33 13.93
CA ARG A 112 3.83 5.28 12.90
C ARG A 112 2.93 4.15 13.31
N LEU A 113 2.05 3.73 12.41
CA LEU A 113 1.17 2.60 12.62
C LEU A 113 1.44 1.53 11.57
N VAL A 114 1.28 0.27 11.97
CA VAL A 114 1.35 -0.87 11.07
C VAL A 114 0.16 -0.82 10.10
N ASP A 115 0.43 -0.99 8.82
CA ASP A 115 -0.59 -0.96 7.76
C ASP A 115 -1.32 -2.29 7.67
N ARG A 116 -2.34 -2.49 8.51
CA ARG A 116 -3.22 -3.66 8.51
C ARG A 116 -4.67 -3.24 8.72
N LEU A 117 -5.56 -3.62 7.81
CA LEU A 117 -6.98 -3.28 7.87
C LEU A 117 -7.67 -3.92 9.08
N PRO A 118 -7.44 -5.21 9.43
CA PRO A 118 -8.05 -5.79 10.63
C PRO A 118 -7.66 -5.06 11.91
N LEU A 119 -6.36 -4.71 12.04
CA LEU A 119 -5.86 -3.91 13.15
C LEU A 119 -6.52 -2.52 13.18
N LEU A 120 -6.61 -1.84 12.02
CA LEU A 120 -7.21 -0.52 11.93
C LEU A 120 -8.70 -0.56 12.27
N LYS A 121 -9.44 -1.58 11.85
CA LYS A 121 -10.85 -1.80 12.24
C LYS A 121 -11.00 -1.98 13.75
N ARG A 122 -10.14 -2.79 14.37
CA ARG A 122 -10.12 -2.98 15.83
C ARG A 122 -9.76 -1.69 16.57
N MET A 123 -8.81 -0.91 16.06
CA MET A 123 -8.49 0.40 16.63
C MET A 123 -9.66 1.37 16.48
N ASN A 124 -10.35 1.34 15.33
CA ASN A 124 -11.44 2.24 15.03
C ASN A 124 -12.58 2.15 16.04
N SER A 125 -12.99 0.94 16.45
CA SER A 125 -14.03 0.77 17.46
C SER A 125 -13.68 1.39 18.82
N LEU A 126 -12.39 1.48 19.15
CA LEU A 126 -11.89 2.07 20.39
C LEU A 126 -11.63 3.57 20.29
N LEU A 127 -11.25 4.07 19.12
CA LEU A 127 -10.82 5.46 18.92
C LEU A 127 -11.95 6.37 18.45
N ALA A 128 -12.94 5.82 17.73
CA ALA A 128 -14.09 6.57 17.24
C ALA A 128 -15.11 6.92 18.33
N SER A 129 -15.10 6.21 19.47
CA SER A 129 -16.03 6.41 20.60
C SER A 129 -15.76 7.67 21.44
N HIS A 130 -15.17 8.71 20.84
CA HIS A 130 -14.83 9.93 21.55
C HIS A 130 -16.06 10.73 21.97
N VAL A 131 -16.21 10.92 23.29
CA VAL A 131 -17.23 11.80 23.87
C VAL A 131 -16.66 13.19 24.07
N TYR A 132 -17.33 14.20 23.51
CA TYR A 132 -16.90 15.60 23.62
C TYR A 132 -16.71 16.03 25.10
N GLY A 133 -15.63 16.75 25.39
CA GLY A 133 -15.26 17.19 26.74
C GLY A 133 -14.37 16.22 27.53
N THR A 134 -14.34 14.94 27.13
CA THR A 134 -13.42 13.93 27.68
C THR A 134 -12.11 13.87 26.88
N ARG A 135 -11.07 13.28 27.48
CA ARG A 135 -9.77 13.11 26.81
C ARG A 135 -9.93 12.16 25.62
N SER A 136 -9.46 12.58 24.44
CA SER A 136 -9.52 11.74 23.25
C SER A 136 -8.78 10.42 23.45
N PRO A 137 -9.40 9.25 23.16
CA PRO A 137 -8.71 7.96 23.20
C PRO A 137 -7.44 7.93 22.33
N VAL A 138 -7.42 8.73 21.25
CA VAL A 138 -6.27 8.87 20.35
C VAL A 138 -5.02 9.36 21.09
N ALA A 139 -5.19 10.17 22.15
CA ALA A 139 -4.07 10.68 22.95
C ALA A 139 -3.26 9.55 23.63
N ARG A 140 -3.82 8.33 23.76
CA ARG A 140 -3.09 7.17 24.27
C ARG A 140 -1.96 6.72 23.34
N LEU A 141 -2.07 6.99 22.03
CA LEU A 141 -1.06 6.63 21.03
C LEU A 141 0.17 7.56 21.05
N PHE A 142 0.06 8.74 21.68
CA PHE A 142 1.14 9.72 21.62
C PHE A 142 2.24 9.44 22.64
N PRO A 143 3.51 9.63 22.23
CA PRO A 143 4.64 9.62 23.14
C PRO A 143 4.43 10.58 24.32
N TYR A 144 4.95 10.21 25.49
CA TYR A 144 4.89 11.07 26.68
C TYR A 144 5.43 12.49 26.42
N ARG A 145 6.52 12.61 25.65
CA ARG A 145 7.13 13.89 25.26
C ARG A 145 6.25 14.79 24.38
N TRP A 146 5.12 14.29 23.90
CA TRP A 146 4.17 15.12 23.15
C TRP A 146 3.14 15.79 24.08
N LYS A 147 2.98 15.27 25.29
CA LYS A 147 1.95 15.68 26.25
C LYS A 147 2.49 16.73 27.21
N HIS A 148 1.62 17.63 27.65
CA HIS A 148 1.93 18.59 28.72
C HIS A 148 2.43 17.88 30.00
N PRO A 149 3.43 18.42 30.73
CA PRO A 149 4.09 19.72 30.54
C PRO A 149 5.28 19.71 29.58
N HIS A 150 5.78 18.55 29.18
CA HIS A 150 7.04 18.44 28.42
C HIS A 150 6.87 18.61 26.92
N GLY A 151 5.64 18.45 26.42
CA GLY A 151 5.33 18.46 25.01
C GLY A 151 4.44 19.60 24.57
N PRO A 152 4.27 19.76 23.25
CA PRO A 152 3.53 20.85 22.65
C PRO A 152 2.01 20.74 22.79
N PHE A 153 1.45 19.56 23.12
CA PHE A 153 0.00 19.43 23.30
C PHE A 153 -0.44 19.80 24.71
N THR A 154 -1.31 20.79 24.79
CA THR A 154 -2.07 21.13 26.00
C THR A 154 -3.19 20.12 26.26
N ILE A 155 -3.65 20.05 27.52
CA ILE A 155 -4.81 19.21 27.90
C ILE A 155 -6.05 19.59 27.09
N LYS A 156 -6.22 20.88 26.74
CA LYS A 156 -7.35 21.37 25.92
C LYS A 156 -7.26 20.82 24.50
N GLU A 157 -6.09 20.88 23.87
CA GLU A 157 -5.89 20.34 22.53
C GLU A 157 -6.08 18.83 22.49
N GLU A 158 -5.62 18.09 23.51
CA GLU A 158 -5.85 16.65 23.58
C GLU A 158 -7.34 16.26 23.58
N LYS A 159 -8.20 17.10 24.16
CA LYS A 159 -9.67 16.90 24.13
C LYS A 159 -10.30 17.22 22.78
N GLN A 160 -9.59 17.97 21.92
CA GLN A 160 -10.07 18.39 20.60
C GLN A 160 -9.60 17.50 19.45
N ILE A 161 -8.86 16.43 19.78
CA ILE A 161 -8.37 15.46 18.79
C ILE A 161 -9.48 14.50 18.42
N ILE A 162 -9.78 14.47 17.12
CA ILE A 162 -10.88 13.71 16.55
C ILE A 162 -10.31 12.60 15.67
N TRP A 163 -10.83 11.39 15.91
CA TRP A 163 -10.70 10.25 15.03
C TRP A 163 -11.99 10.09 14.23
N ARG A 164 -11.90 9.80 12.93
CA ARG A 164 -13.08 9.63 12.08
C ARG A 164 -13.71 8.25 12.30
N GLU A 165 -15.03 8.19 12.26
CA GLU A 165 -15.78 6.92 12.35
C GLU A 165 -15.49 5.97 11.19
N ASP A 166 -15.32 6.52 9.98
CA ASP A 166 -15.08 5.77 8.74
C ASP A 166 -13.58 5.56 8.44
N MET A 167 -12.70 5.67 9.45
CA MET A 167 -11.24 5.68 9.22
C MET A 167 -10.71 4.46 8.43
N PRO A 168 -11.16 3.22 8.68
CA PRO A 168 -10.70 2.06 7.91
C PRO A 168 -11.01 2.18 6.42
N ASP A 169 -12.25 2.56 6.07
CA ASP A 169 -12.70 2.69 4.68
C ASP A 169 -12.06 3.90 3.99
N PHE A 170 -11.91 5.00 4.73
CA PHE A 170 -11.18 6.17 4.27
C PHE A 170 -9.72 5.82 3.91
N VAL A 171 -8.99 5.14 4.80
CA VAL A 171 -7.60 4.72 4.53
C VAL A 171 -7.55 3.78 3.33
N LEU A 172 -8.44 2.78 3.26
CA LEU A 172 -8.50 1.84 2.14
C LEU A 172 -8.70 2.57 0.80
N SER A 173 -9.68 3.46 0.73
CA SER A 173 -9.95 4.28 -0.46
C SER A 173 -8.73 5.12 -0.86
N ARG A 174 -8.05 5.77 0.11
CA ARG A 174 -6.83 6.55 -0.18
C ARG A 174 -5.67 5.69 -0.65
N MET A 175 -5.49 4.50 -0.09
CA MET A 175 -4.46 3.57 -0.54
C MET A 175 -4.72 3.08 -1.95
N ARG A 176 -5.96 2.70 -2.29
CA ARG A 176 -6.34 2.31 -3.65
C ARG A 176 -6.11 3.43 -4.65
N ALA A 177 -6.57 4.64 -4.36
CA ALA A 177 -6.35 5.81 -5.22
C ALA A 177 -4.85 6.11 -5.44
N ASP A 178 -4.01 5.98 -4.41
CA ASP A 178 -2.55 6.16 -4.51
C ASP A 178 -1.90 5.08 -5.40
N VAL A 179 -2.35 3.82 -5.29
CA VAL A 179 -1.86 2.73 -6.18
C VAL A 179 -2.28 2.98 -7.61
N VAL A 180 -3.55 3.29 -7.88
CA VAL A 180 -4.07 3.62 -9.23
C VAL A 180 -3.23 4.75 -9.83
N LYS A 181 -3.01 5.83 -9.07
CA LYS A 181 -2.19 6.96 -9.50
C LYS A 181 -0.75 6.55 -9.87
N LYS A 182 -0.12 5.68 -9.08
CA LYS A 182 1.25 5.21 -9.33
C LYS A 182 1.33 4.25 -10.52
N LEU A 183 0.35 3.37 -10.71
CA LEU A 183 0.24 2.53 -11.89
C LEU A 183 0.08 3.37 -13.16
N LYS A 184 -0.84 4.34 -13.17
CA LYS A 184 -1.02 5.30 -14.27
C LYS A 184 0.29 6.05 -14.60
N LYS A 185 1.01 6.50 -13.58
CA LYS A 185 2.32 7.16 -13.75
C LYS A 185 3.38 6.24 -14.36
N ALA A 186 3.42 4.97 -13.95
CA ALA A 186 4.29 3.96 -14.52
C ALA A 186 3.93 3.65 -15.99
N CYS A 187 2.64 3.54 -16.32
CA CYS A 187 2.17 3.37 -17.69
C CYS A 187 2.59 4.53 -18.59
N ASN A 188 2.32 5.78 -18.17
CA ASN A 188 2.67 6.97 -18.95
C ASN A 188 4.16 7.04 -19.27
N LYS A 189 5.02 6.70 -18.30
CA LYS A 189 6.47 6.69 -18.52
C LYS A 189 6.90 5.65 -19.56
N TYR A 190 6.27 4.48 -19.55
CA TYR A 190 6.61 3.36 -20.44
C TYR A 190 5.59 3.18 -21.58
N LYS A 191 4.90 4.25 -22.00
CA LYS A 191 3.95 4.14 -23.13
C LYS A 191 4.66 3.83 -24.45
N ARG A 192 5.85 4.42 -24.66
CA ARG A 192 6.68 4.25 -25.88
C ARG A 192 8.00 3.51 -25.63
N LEU A 193 8.42 3.38 -24.37
CA LEU A 193 9.73 2.82 -24.01
C LEU A 193 9.70 1.31 -23.74
N ASP A 194 8.51 0.73 -23.69
CA ASP A 194 8.34 -0.63 -23.19
C ASP A 194 8.76 -1.72 -24.18
N ALA A 195 8.65 -1.45 -25.49
CA ALA A 195 9.13 -2.38 -26.52
C ALA A 195 10.61 -2.76 -26.30
N THR A 196 11.41 -1.82 -25.80
CA THR A 196 12.83 -2.03 -25.47
C THR A 196 13.02 -2.47 -24.01
N ASN A 197 12.23 -1.92 -23.06
CA ASN A 197 12.49 -2.09 -21.63
C ASN A 197 11.76 -3.28 -21.00
N ARG A 198 10.67 -3.79 -21.59
CA ARG A 198 9.85 -4.88 -21.04
C ARG A 198 9.50 -4.64 -19.56
N VAL A 199 8.99 -3.45 -19.25
CA VAL A 199 8.43 -3.12 -17.94
C VAL A 199 7.05 -3.75 -17.80
N TRP A 200 6.28 -3.78 -18.88
CA TRP A 200 5.00 -4.45 -18.98
C TRP A 200 5.10 -5.56 -20.03
N THR A 201 4.79 -6.79 -19.64
CA THR A 201 4.68 -7.91 -20.58
C THR A 201 3.28 -8.49 -20.46
N ALA A 202 2.50 -8.45 -21.52
CA ALA A 202 1.18 -9.07 -21.54
C ALA A 202 1.31 -10.59 -21.42
N ILE A 203 0.44 -11.18 -20.61
CA ILE A 203 0.29 -12.63 -20.45
C ILE A 203 -1.13 -12.95 -20.86
N ASP A 204 -1.28 -13.70 -21.94
CA ASP A 204 -2.58 -14.14 -22.43
C ASP A 204 -2.98 -15.40 -21.67
N LEU A 205 -4.08 -15.34 -20.93
CA LEU A 205 -4.53 -16.46 -20.08
C LEU A 205 -5.89 -16.94 -20.57
N ASN A 206 -6.02 -18.25 -20.73
CA ASN A 206 -7.30 -18.90 -21.01
C ASN A 206 -8.08 -19.21 -19.71
N GLU A 207 -7.36 -19.35 -18.59
CA GLU A 207 -7.91 -19.62 -17.27
C GLU A 207 -7.05 -18.93 -16.19
N TYR A 208 -7.67 -18.59 -15.06
CA TYR A 208 -6.93 -18.10 -13.88
C TYR A 208 -6.55 -19.28 -13.00
N SER A 209 -5.45 -19.96 -13.35
CA SER A 209 -4.84 -21.03 -12.56
C SER A 209 -3.33 -20.82 -12.46
N GLU A 210 -2.69 -21.36 -11.41
CA GLU A 210 -1.23 -21.30 -11.27
C GLU A 210 -0.53 -21.97 -12.47
N ALA A 211 -1.07 -23.11 -12.93
CA ALA A 211 -0.54 -23.85 -14.06
C ALA A 211 -0.59 -23.04 -15.37
N ALA A 212 -1.72 -22.37 -15.66
CA ALA A 212 -1.85 -21.55 -16.86
C ALA A 212 -0.88 -20.35 -16.86
N ILE A 213 -0.72 -19.68 -15.71
CA ILE A 213 0.24 -18.59 -15.58
C ILE A 213 1.67 -19.11 -15.80
N LEU A 214 2.02 -20.28 -15.25
CA LEU A 214 3.33 -20.89 -15.42
C LEU A 214 3.62 -21.26 -16.88
N GLU A 215 2.66 -21.84 -17.60
CA GLU A 215 2.82 -22.20 -19.01
C GLU A 215 3.11 -20.98 -19.88
N GLU A 216 2.42 -19.86 -19.65
CA GLU A 216 2.67 -18.63 -20.39
C GLU A 216 4.00 -17.99 -19.99
N LEU A 217 4.37 -18.01 -18.70
CA LEU A 217 5.68 -17.53 -18.26
C LEU A 217 6.85 -18.36 -18.82
N LYS A 218 6.65 -19.66 -19.10
CA LYS A 218 7.67 -20.48 -19.80
C LYS A 218 7.93 -19.97 -21.22
N ARG A 219 6.90 -19.46 -21.91
CA ARG A 219 7.02 -18.93 -23.28
C ARG A 219 7.69 -17.56 -23.32
N VAL A 220 7.59 -16.78 -22.24
CA VAL A 220 8.26 -15.49 -22.11
C VAL A 220 9.77 -15.69 -21.98
N LYS A 221 10.53 -15.17 -22.96
CA LYS A 221 11.99 -15.19 -22.91
C LYS A 221 12.49 -14.43 -21.67
N PRO A 222 13.43 -14.98 -20.88
CA PRO A 222 14.03 -14.28 -19.74
C PRO A 222 14.58 -12.91 -20.15
N PHE A 223 14.44 -11.93 -19.26
CA PHE A 223 14.99 -10.60 -19.44
C PHE A 223 15.57 -10.08 -18.12
N THR A 224 16.39 -9.04 -18.23
CA THR A 224 17.15 -8.48 -17.11
C THR A 224 16.23 -8.11 -15.95
N ARG A 225 16.52 -8.65 -14.77
CA ARG A 225 15.85 -8.36 -13.49
C ARG A 225 14.39 -8.81 -13.43
N MET A 226 14.07 -9.90 -14.13
CA MET A 226 12.77 -10.54 -14.05
C MET A 226 12.45 -10.93 -12.60
N GLU A 227 13.40 -11.42 -11.81
CA GLU A 227 13.25 -11.81 -10.41
C GLU A 227 12.80 -10.69 -9.45
N CYS A 228 12.95 -9.42 -9.85
CA CYS A 228 12.47 -8.27 -9.08
C CYS A 228 11.01 -7.88 -9.44
N GLY A 229 10.39 -8.56 -10.39
CA GLY A 229 9.06 -8.26 -10.91
C GLY A 229 7.91 -8.85 -10.10
N ALA A 230 6.72 -8.81 -10.69
CA ALA A 230 5.50 -9.40 -10.15
C ALA A 230 4.52 -9.73 -11.28
N VAL A 231 3.58 -10.64 -11.00
CA VAL A 231 2.45 -10.94 -11.89
C VAL A 231 1.23 -10.19 -11.39
N LEU A 232 0.56 -9.45 -12.26
CA LEU A 232 -0.71 -8.77 -11.99
C LEU A 232 -1.80 -9.51 -12.75
N VAL A 233 -2.83 -9.99 -12.05
CA VAL A 233 -3.95 -10.73 -12.62
C VAL A 233 -5.19 -9.87 -12.52
N MET A 234 -5.89 -9.64 -13.64
CA MET A 234 -7.04 -8.72 -13.67
C MET A 234 -8.27 -9.29 -12.93
N GLY A 235 -8.47 -10.61 -12.96
CA GLY A 235 -9.55 -11.30 -12.26
C GLY A 235 -10.90 -11.33 -12.99
N THR A 236 -10.91 -11.04 -14.29
CA THR A 236 -12.08 -11.18 -15.19
C THR A 236 -11.61 -11.65 -16.56
N LEU A 237 -11.92 -12.90 -16.92
CA LEU A 237 -11.73 -13.39 -18.29
C LEU A 237 -12.93 -12.94 -19.11
N ILE A 238 -12.67 -12.07 -20.10
CA ILE A 238 -13.64 -11.78 -21.14
C ILE A 238 -13.42 -12.85 -22.21
N ASN A 239 -14.24 -13.90 -22.22
CA ASN A 239 -14.20 -14.92 -23.26
C ASN A 239 -14.55 -14.26 -24.61
N SER A 240 -13.53 -13.84 -25.35
CA SER A 240 -13.66 -13.31 -26.71
C SER A 240 -13.66 -14.48 -27.70
N GLN A 241 -14.60 -15.41 -27.56
CA GLN A 241 -14.87 -16.40 -28.61
C GLN A 241 -16.35 -16.38 -28.93
N THR A 242 -16.73 -15.55 -29.91
CA THR A 242 -17.90 -15.82 -30.74
C THR A 242 -17.75 -15.09 -32.07
N GLY A 243 -17.16 -15.81 -33.04
CA GLY A 243 -17.71 -15.74 -34.38
C GLY A 243 -19.03 -16.52 -34.37
N ALA A 244 -20.04 -15.96 -35.02
CA ALA A 244 -21.40 -16.48 -35.22
C ALA A 244 -22.44 -16.23 -34.10
N ILE A 245 -23.32 -15.30 -34.45
CA ILE A 245 -24.65 -14.92 -33.95
C ILE A 245 -25.44 -16.06 -33.28
N GLU A 246 -25.87 -15.86 -32.03
CA GLU A 246 -27.21 -16.20 -31.47
C GLU A 246 -27.45 -15.41 -30.16
N PRO A 247 -28.71 -15.08 -29.79
CA PRO A 247 -29.01 -14.02 -28.83
C PRO A 247 -28.87 -14.47 -27.35
N VAL A 248 -28.06 -13.71 -26.63
CA VAL A 248 -28.02 -13.44 -25.17
C VAL A 248 -28.84 -14.36 -24.26
N SER A 249 -28.13 -15.16 -23.47
CA SER A 249 -28.42 -15.34 -22.05
C SER A 249 -27.27 -14.71 -21.26
N GLN A 250 -27.56 -13.69 -20.45
CA GLN A 250 -26.63 -13.13 -19.48
C GLN A 250 -26.42 -14.16 -18.37
N ASP A 251 -25.55 -15.15 -18.56
CA ASP A 251 -24.99 -15.94 -17.46
C ASP A 251 -23.85 -16.82 -17.99
N LYS A 252 -22.73 -16.86 -17.23
CA LYS A 252 -21.44 -17.54 -17.48
C LYS A 252 -20.35 -16.73 -18.17
N ALA A 253 -20.01 -15.58 -17.58
CA ALA A 253 -18.58 -15.31 -17.39
C ALA A 253 -18.08 -16.32 -16.34
N THR A 254 -17.10 -17.14 -16.67
CA THR A 254 -16.48 -18.08 -15.72
C THR A 254 -15.72 -17.25 -14.68
N PHE A 255 -16.40 -16.84 -13.61
CA PHE A 255 -15.76 -16.23 -12.45
C PHE A 255 -14.99 -17.33 -11.71
N ASN A 256 -13.71 -17.53 -12.04
CA ASN A 256 -12.84 -18.28 -11.14
C ASN A 256 -12.86 -17.55 -9.79
N ALA A 257 -13.08 -18.29 -8.70
CA ALA A 257 -13.22 -17.74 -7.36
C ALA A 257 -11.98 -16.88 -7.02
N VAL A 258 -12.22 -15.58 -6.88
CA VAL A 258 -11.25 -14.60 -6.39
C VAL A 258 -10.65 -15.14 -5.09
N GLY A 259 -9.32 -15.31 -5.00
CA GLY A 259 -8.69 -15.89 -3.80
C GLY A 259 -8.04 -17.26 -3.97
N THR A 260 -8.06 -17.82 -5.17
CA THR A 260 -7.53 -19.17 -5.44
C THR A 260 -6.08 -19.21 -5.91
N LEU A 261 -5.48 -18.06 -6.28
CA LEU A 261 -4.10 -18.02 -6.76
C LEU A 261 -3.09 -17.96 -5.60
N PRO A 262 -1.89 -18.54 -5.78
CA PRO A 262 -0.85 -18.51 -4.76
C PRO A 262 -0.33 -17.08 -4.52
N GLU A 263 0.13 -16.79 -3.29
CA GLU A 263 0.66 -15.46 -2.95
C GLU A 263 1.94 -15.13 -3.75
N TYR A 264 2.72 -16.16 -4.09
CA TYR A 264 3.96 -16.09 -4.84
C TYR A 264 4.05 -17.24 -5.84
N LEU A 265 4.75 -16.99 -6.94
CA LEU A 265 4.88 -17.93 -8.05
C LEU A 265 6.36 -18.11 -8.38
N ALA A 266 6.80 -19.35 -8.56
CA ALA A 266 8.18 -19.65 -8.91
C ALA A 266 8.42 -19.37 -10.39
N LEU A 267 9.48 -18.60 -10.72
CA LEU A 267 9.81 -18.32 -12.10
C LEU A 267 10.34 -19.60 -12.78
N PRO A 268 9.82 -19.98 -13.98
CA PRO A 268 10.27 -21.20 -14.65
C PRO A 268 11.76 -21.18 -15.01
N HIS A 269 12.29 -20.00 -15.32
CA HIS A 269 13.65 -19.82 -15.85
C HIS A 269 14.68 -19.42 -14.79
N LEU A 270 14.24 -19.05 -13.59
CA LEU A 270 15.09 -18.46 -12.55
C LEU A 270 14.74 -19.08 -11.18
N PRO A 271 15.73 -19.33 -10.31
CA PRO A 271 15.50 -19.85 -8.96
C PRO A 271 15.00 -18.74 -8.03
N SER A 272 13.89 -18.11 -8.38
CA SER A 272 13.32 -16.97 -7.66
C SER A 272 11.80 -17.01 -7.71
N LYS A 273 11.18 -16.44 -6.68
CA LYS A 273 9.72 -16.31 -6.59
C LYS A 273 9.32 -14.86 -6.74
N VAL A 274 8.23 -14.62 -7.43
CA VAL A 274 7.66 -13.28 -7.61
C VAL A 274 6.25 -13.23 -7.03
N PRO A 275 5.82 -12.11 -6.44
CA PRO A 275 4.48 -11.99 -5.91
C PRO A 275 3.43 -11.95 -7.02
N VAL A 276 2.26 -12.50 -6.72
CA VAL A 276 1.06 -12.41 -7.57
C VAL A 276 0.11 -11.38 -6.96
N PHE A 277 -0.36 -10.43 -7.75
CA PHE A 277 -1.34 -9.43 -7.36
C PHE A 277 -2.64 -9.66 -8.12
N GLU A 278 -3.63 -10.24 -7.45
CA GLU A 278 -5.00 -10.33 -7.96
C GLU A 278 -5.67 -8.96 -7.80
N LEU A 279 -5.76 -8.19 -8.88
CA LEU A 279 -6.28 -6.82 -8.83
C LEU A 279 -7.74 -6.79 -8.38
N ALA A 280 -8.53 -7.81 -8.73
CA ALA A 280 -9.91 -7.97 -8.27
C ALA A 280 -10.06 -8.09 -6.73
N GLN A 281 -9.02 -8.53 -6.01
CA GLN A 281 -9.02 -8.49 -4.53
C GLN A 281 -8.61 -7.12 -3.98
N LEU A 282 -7.73 -6.43 -4.70
CA LEU A 282 -7.11 -5.20 -4.22
C LEU A 282 -8.01 -3.98 -4.45
N PHE A 283 -8.80 -3.99 -5.52
CA PHE A 283 -9.59 -2.85 -5.99
C PHE A 283 -11.08 -3.17 -6.03
N SER A 284 -11.90 -2.12 -5.95
CA SER A 284 -13.34 -2.21 -6.29
C SER A 284 -13.54 -2.24 -7.80
N GLU A 285 -14.72 -2.67 -8.27
CA GLU A 285 -15.02 -2.73 -9.71
C GLU A 285 -14.83 -1.37 -10.40
N LYS A 286 -15.29 -0.28 -9.78
CA LYS A 286 -15.11 1.08 -10.29
C LYS A 286 -13.63 1.44 -10.52
N GLU A 287 -12.75 1.02 -9.61
CA GLU A 287 -11.31 1.30 -9.72
C GLU A 287 -10.65 0.39 -10.77
N LEU A 288 -11.14 -0.85 -10.94
CA LEU A 288 -10.70 -1.74 -12.02
C LEU A 288 -11.11 -1.20 -13.38
N GLU A 289 -12.36 -0.76 -13.55
CA GLU A 289 -12.84 -0.09 -14.75
C GLU A 289 -12.01 1.16 -15.06
N GLU A 290 -11.68 1.96 -14.05
CA GLU A 290 -10.80 3.13 -14.20
C GLU A 290 -9.41 2.74 -14.73
N ILE A 291 -8.82 1.65 -14.24
CA ILE A 291 -7.51 1.16 -14.69
C ILE A 291 -7.62 0.59 -16.11
N ARG A 292 -8.61 -0.27 -16.38
CA ARG A 292 -8.88 -0.88 -17.68
C ARG A 292 -9.11 0.18 -18.77
N GLY A 293 -9.90 1.21 -18.46
CA GLY A 293 -10.17 2.32 -19.36
C GLY A 293 -9.00 3.29 -19.56
N TYR A 294 -7.94 3.20 -18.73
CA TYR A 294 -6.80 4.12 -18.83
C TYR A 294 -5.80 3.76 -19.93
N ASP A 295 -5.51 2.47 -20.10
CA ASP A 295 -4.51 1.98 -21.05
C ASP A 295 -4.84 0.55 -21.51
N SER A 296 -4.63 0.27 -22.80
CA SER A 296 -5.01 -1.01 -23.43
C SER A 296 -4.30 -2.21 -22.82
N ARG A 297 -3.14 -2.04 -22.16
CA ARG A 297 -2.44 -3.12 -21.47
C ARG A 297 -3.27 -3.76 -20.36
N PHE A 298 -4.09 -2.98 -19.68
CA PHE A 298 -4.94 -3.51 -18.60
C PHE A 298 -6.16 -4.27 -19.10
N GLN A 299 -6.34 -4.38 -20.42
CA GLN A 299 -7.31 -5.28 -21.04
C GLN A 299 -6.78 -6.71 -21.14
N SER A 300 -5.46 -6.91 -21.04
CA SER A 300 -4.87 -8.25 -21.00
C SER A 300 -5.29 -8.99 -19.71
N PRO A 301 -5.56 -10.30 -19.76
CA PRO A 301 -5.97 -11.09 -18.59
C PRO A 301 -4.97 -11.00 -17.42
N ALA A 302 -3.67 -10.95 -17.75
CA ALA A 302 -2.60 -10.71 -16.80
C ALA A 302 -1.45 -9.92 -17.43
N LEU A 303 -0.63 -9.32 -16.55
CA LEU A 303 0.55 -8.55 -16.89
C LEU A 303 1.73 -8.98 -16.02
N TYR A 304 2.89 -9.21 -16.61
CA TYR A 304 4.15 -9.16 -15.88
C TYR A 304 4.60 -7.72 -15.72
N PHE A 305 4.83 -7.29 -14.47
CA PHE A 305 5.31 -5.95 -14.16
C PHE A 305 6.74 -6.00 -13.61
N ARG A 306 7.69 -5.41 -14.33
CA ARG A 306 9.11 -5.33 -13.93
C ARG A 306 9.50 -3.92 -13.49
N PRO A 307 10.03 -3.73 -12.26
CA PRO A 307 10.55 -2.44 -11.81
C PRO A 307 11.90 -2.12 -12.47
N ASN A 308 11.98 -0.97 -13.12
CA ASN A 308 13.18 -0.50 -13.82
C ASN A 308 13.75 0.80 -13.25
N ASP A 309 12.95 1.57 -12.52
CA ASP A 309 13.30 2.89 -11.99
C ASP A 309 12.48 3.24 -10.74
N THR A 310 12.72 4.41 -10.17
CA THR A 310 12.00 4.87 -8.97
C THR A 310 10.48 4.94 -9.14
N ILE A 311 9.96 5.21 -10.35
CA ILE A 311 8.50 5.32 -10.57
C ILE A 311 7.86 3.93 -10.50
N THR A 312 8.45 2.98 -11.22
CA THR A 312 7.99 1.59 -11.27
C THR A 312 8.22 0.86 -9.95
N VAL A 313 9.34 1.10 -9.27
CA VAL A 313 9.61 0.64 -7.89
C VAL A 313 8.55 1.15 -6.92
N ASN A 314 8.23 2.44 -6.96
CA ASN A 314 7.20 3.01 -6.08
C ASN A 314 5.80 2.46 -6.37
N ALA A 315 5.48 2.17 -7.63
CA ALA A 315 4.22 1.52 -8.01
C ALA A 315 4.15 0.10 -7.44
N MET A 316 5.21 -0.70 -7.61
CA MET A 316 5.31 -2.05 -7.05
C MET A 316 5.18 -2.05 -5.52
N LEU A 317 5.87 -1.13 -4.84
CA LEU A 317 5.79 -0.98 -3.39
C LEU A 317 4.40 -0.56 -2.93
N SER A 318 3.69 0.27 -3.69
CA SER A 318 2.31 0.63 -3.35
C SER A 318 1.34 -0.55 -3.48
N LEU A 319 1.48 -1.38 -4.51
CA LEU A 319 0.72 -2.63 -4.65
C LEU A 319 0.98 -3.57 -3.47
N TRP A 320 2.26 -3.78 -3.14
CA TRP A 320 2.68 -4.59 -2.00
C TRP A 320 2.07 -4.09 -0.69
N LYS A 321 2.11 -2.77 -0.47
CA LYS A 321 1.54 -2.13 0.73
C LYS A 321 0.02 -2.30 0.80
N LEU A 322 -0.70 -2.16 -0.32
CA LEU A 322 -2.15 -2.38 -0.37
C LEU A 322 -2.50 -3.85 -0.12
N LYS A 323 -1.79 -4.80 -0.75
CA LYS A 323 -1.97 -6.23 -0.49
C LYS A 323 -1.72 -6.58 0.98
N GLY A 324 -0.63 -6.06 1.55
CA GLY A 324 -0.30 -6.24 2.96
C GLY A 324 -1.34 -5.64 3.91
N PHE A 325 -1.93 -4.50 3.55
CA PHE A 325 -3.00 -3.85 4.30
C PHE A 325 -4.27 -4.69 4.34
N LEU A 326 -4.65 -5.31 3.22
CA LEU A 326 -5.86 -6.13 3.12
C LEU A 326 -5.71 -7.54 3.73
N ARG A 327 -4.49 -8.06 3.82
CA ARG A 327 -4.23 -9.43 4.30
C ARG A 327 -4.73 -9.62 5.75
N HIS A 328 -5.53 -10.67 5.94
CA HIS A 328 -6.05 -11.09 7.24
C HIS A 328 -4.95 -11.53 8.20
N ASP A 329 -5.19 -11.37 9.50
CA ASP A 329 -4.36 -11.92 10.56
C ASP A 329 -4.92 -13.28 10.97
N SER A 330 -4.23 -14.37 10.67
CA SER A 330 -4.63 -15.74 11.04
C SER A 330 -4.58 -16.02 12.55
N ALA A 331 -4.08 -15.08 13.36
CA ALA A 331 -3.89 -15.24 14.81
C ALA A 331 -5.03 -14.64 15.67
N GLY A 332 -6.19 -14.37 15.06
CA GLY A 332 -7.33 -13.71 15.73
C GLY A 332 -8.61 -14.53 15.79
N GLU A 333 -8.65 -15.72 15.20
CA GLU A 333 -9.76 -16.65 15.40
C GLU A 333 -9.55 -17.32 16.77
N THR A 334 -10.11 -16.71 17.81
CA THR A 334 -10.53 -17.51 18.96
C THR A 334 -11.51 -18.55 18.42
N PRO A 335 -11.34 -19.86 18.67
CA PRO A 335 -12.36 -20.85 18.37
C PRO A 335 -13.58 -20.51 19.24
N GLY A 336 -14.50 -19.74 18.68
CA GLY A 336 -15.75 -19.37 19.32
C GLY A 336 -16.67 -20.58 19.32
N ASP A 337 -17.01 -21.01 20.53
CA ASP A 337 -18.35 -21.45 20.92
C ASP A 337 -19.02 -22.41 19.93
N ASN A 338 -18.56 -23.67 19.99
CA ASN A 338 -19.44 -24.79 19.71
C ASN A 338 -20.41 -24.90 20.89
N ASP A 339 -21.39 -23.99 20.95
CA ASP A 339 -22.55 -24.10 21.82
C ASP A 339 -23.44 -25.21 21.24
N GLY A 340 -23.03 -26.45 21.50
CA GLY A 340 -23.80 -27.66 21.26
C GLY A 340 -24.89 -27.79 22.32
N SER A 341 -25.86 -26.88 22.28
CA SER A 341 -27.16 -27.10 22.90
C SER A 341 -28.02 -27.89 21.91
N GLN A 342 -28.14 -29.20 22.13
CA GLN A 342 -29.30 -29.97 21.68
C GLN A 342 -29.87 -30.78 22.86
N PRO A 343 -31.21 -30.86 22.95
CA PRO A 343 -31.93 -31.51 24.06
C PRO A 343 -31.75 -33.02 24.13
#